data_AF-A0A916MCE4-F1
#
_entry.id   AF-A0A916MCE4-F1
#
_cell.length_a   1.000
_cell.length_b   1.000
_cell.length_c   1.000
_cell.angle_alpha   90.00
_cell.angle_beta   90.00
_cell.angle_gamma   90.00
#
_symmetry.space_group_name_H-M   'P 1'
#
loop_
_entity.id
_entity.type
_entity.pdbx_description
1 polymer ?
#
loop_
_entity_poly.entity_id
_entity_poly.type
_entity_poly.pdbx_seq_one_letter_code
_entity_poly.pdbx_strand_id
1 'polypeptide(L)'
;MTVARPFAAVLAAVALASALVACGVPPDPSREQPALASAVADALPALRAAGISKIHAWSDRLEQPVQVTSAGGPLYFPYPRGMPLARFALHADAERVVVLSDDYDPAAHDRYVESMRRVIAESLRLAGENAARLETREKASR
;
A
#
# COMPACT_ATOMS: atom_id res chain seq x y z
N MET A 1 13.57 -59.28 -8.67
CA MET A 1 12.13 -59.08 -8.38
C MET A 1 12.03 -59.02 -6.87
N THR A 2 11.69 -57.93 -6.18
CA THR A 2 10.62 -56.95 -6.42
C THR A 2 11.04 -55.61 -5.82
N VAL A 3 10.73 -54.52 -6.53
CA VAL A 3 11.10 -53.14 -6.20
C VAL A 3 10.20 -52.60 -5.08
N ALA A 4 10.80 -52.12 -3.98
CA ALA A 4 10.13 -51.33 -2.96
C ALA A 4 9.92 -49.90 -3.47
N ARG A 5 8.68 -49.39 -3.42
CA ARG A 5 8.30 -48.02 -3.81
C ARG A 5 8.70 -47.03 -2.70
N PRO A 6 9.44 -45.94 -2.98
CA PRO A 6 9.57 -44.84 -2.04
C PRO A 6 8.41 -43.85 -2.21
N PHE A 7 7.34 -44.01 -1.43
CA PHE A 7 6.26 -43.02 -1.29
C PHE A 7 6.62 -41.94 -0.25
N ALA A 8 7.83 -41.37 -0.31
CA ALA A 8 8.33 -40.50 0.76
C ALA A 8 8.92 -39.17 0.26
N ALA A 9 8.48 -38.65 -0.90
CA ALA A 9 9.11 -37.47 -1.52
C ALA A 9 8.13 -36.42 -2.08
N VAL A 10 6.89 -36.34 -1.59
CA VAL A 10 5.93 -35.30 -2.06
C VAL A 10 5.44 -34.36 -0.94
N LEU A 11 5.74 -34.65 0.33
CA LEU A 11 5.28 -33.83 1.46
C LEU A 11 6.26 -32.72 1.90
N ALA A 12 7.44 -32.61 1.30
CA ALA A 12 8.45 -31.62 1.70
C ALA A 12 8.37 -30.26 0.97
N ALA A 13 7.53 -30.12 -0.06
CA ALA A 13 7.48 -28.91 -0.90
C ALA A 13 6.39 -27.90 -0.55
N VAL A 14 5.45 -28.24 0.35
CA VAL A 14 4.35 -27.32 0.77
C VAL A 14 4.65 -26.62 2.11
N ALA A 15 5.67 -27.06 2.85
CA ALA A 15 6.00 -26.49 4.16
C ALA A 15 6.81 -25.19 4.09
N LEU A 16 7.39 -24.84 2.93
CA LEU A 16 8.24 -23.64 2.80
C LEU A 16 7.46 -22.36 2.42
N ALA A 17 6.15 -22.44 2.20
CA ALA A 17 5.31 -21.26 1.98
C ALA A 17 4.71 -20.69 3.28
N SER A 18 4.75 -21.46 4.37
CA SER A 18 4.08 -21.11 5.63
C SER A 18 5.03 -20.55 6.70
N ALA A 19 6.33 -20.50 6.44
CA ALA A 19 7.36 -20.08 7.39
C ALA A 19 7.77 -18.58 7.27
N LEU A 20 6.98 -17.77 6.56
CA LEU A 20 7.10 -16.30 6.56
C LEU A 20 6.05 -15.61 7.46
N VAL A 21 5.45 -16.33 8.41
CA VAL A 21 4.76 -15.69 9.53
C VAL A 21 5.79 -15.32 10.60
N ALA A 22 6.62 -14.28 10.35
CA ALA A 22 7.36 -13.55 11.39
C ALA A 22 8.16 -12.34 10.84
N CYS A 23 7.65 -11.61 9.86
CA CYS A 23 7.95 -10.18 9.74
C CYS A 23 6.61 -9.49 9.94
N GLY A 24 6.41 -8.81 11.07
CA GLY A 24 5.11 -8.34 11.57
C GLY A 24 4.45 -7.24 10.74
N VAL A 25 4.24 -7.50 9.45
CA VAL A 25 3.45 -6.71 8.52
C VAL A 25 2.02 -7.25 8.65
N PRO A 26 1.07 -6.45 9.17
CA PRO A 26 -0.31 -6.87 9.27
C PRO A 26 -0.88 -7.13 7.86
N PRO A 27 -1.86 -8.03 7.73
CA PRO A 27 -2.46 -8.35 6.43
C PRO A 27 -3.03 -7.09 5.78
N ASP A 28 -3.07 -7.05 4.44
CA ASP A 28 -3.75 -5.97 3.73
C ASP A 28 -5.23 -5.90 4.16
N PRO A 29 -5.77 -4.69 4.42
CA PRO A 29 -7.19 -4.56 4.70
C PRO A 29 -8.00 -5.02 3.48
N SER A 30 -9.14 -5.64 3.74
CA SER A 30 -9.93 -6.35 2.72
C SER A 30 -11.34 -5.80 2.52
N ARG A 31 -11.88 -5.08 3.52
CA ARG A 31 -13.23 -4.52 3.46
C ARG A 31 -13.26 -3.16 2.75
N GLU A 32 -13.99 -3.09 1.63
CA GLU A 32 -14.26 -1.83 0.92
C GLU A 32 -15.05 -0.84 1.77
N GLN A 33 -14.67 0.44 1.68
CA GLN A 33 -15.27 1.56 2.38
C GLN A 33 -15.72 2.65 1.40
N PRO A 34 -16.93 2.55 0.84
CA PRO A 34 -17.42 3.50 -0.18
C PRO A 34 -17.49 4.95 0.31
N ALA A 35 -17.80 5.17 1.60
CA ALA A 35 -17.83 6.50 2.19
C ALA A 35 -16.43 7.16 2.19
N LEU A 36 -15.39 6.41 2.53
CA LEU A 36 -14.02 6.88 2.49
C LEU A 36 -13.55 7.12 1.06
N ALA A 37 -13.87 6.21 0.13
CA ALA A 37 -13.55 6.37 -1.29
C ALA A 37 -14.17 7.65 -1.88
N SER A 38 -15.44 7.93 -1.56
CA SER A 38 -16.13 9.15 -2.01
C SER A 38 -15.49 10.42 -1.47
N ALA A 39 -14.98 10.40 -0.23
CA ALA A 39 -14.37 11.56 0.42
C ALA A 39 -12.99 11.98 -0.14
N VAL A 40 -12.33 11.09 -0.88
CA VAL A 40 -11.01 11.31 -1.51
C VAL A 40 -11.02 11.08 -3.03
N ALA A 41 -12.19 10.94 -3.64
CA ALA A 41 -12.33 10.66 -5.07
C ALA A 41 -11.73 11.78 -5.95
N ASP A 42 -11.73 13.01 -5.45
CA ASP A 42 -11.14 14.19 -6.08
C ASP A 42 -9.61 14.07 -6.26
N ALA A 43 -8.94 13.20 -5.49
CA ALA A 43 -7.51 12.95 -5.63
C ALA A 43 -7.15 12.09 -6.86
N LEU A 44 -8.11 11.40 -7.48
CA LEU A 44 -7.84 10.45 -8.57
C LEU A 44 -7.00 11.03 -9.72
N PRO A 45 -7.31 12.22 -10.28
CA PRO A 45 -6.54 12.76 -11.40
C PRO A 45 -5.07 13.01 -11.02
N ALA A 46 -4.82 13.50 -9.80
CA ALA A 46 -3.47 13.79 -9.30
C ALA A 46 -2.69 12.49 -9.07
N LEU A 47 -3.31 11.48 -8.46
CA LEU A 47 -2.70 10.16 -8.23
C LEU A 47 -2.29 9.52 -9.57
N ARG A 48 -3.18 9.57 -10.57
CA ARG A 48 -2.90 9.05 -11.92
C ARG A 48 -1.79 9.82 -12.63
N ALA A 49 -1.80 11.15 -12.56
CA ALA A 49 -0.75 11.97 -13.16
C ALA A 49 0.63 11.69 -12.52
N ALA A 50 0.66 11.40 -11.23
CA ALA A 50 1.87 10.99 -10.51
C ALA A 50 2.24 9.49 -10.72
N GLY A 51 1.44 8.73 -11.47
CA GLY A 51 1.64 7.30 -11.70
C GLY A 51 1.49 6.44 -10.44
N ILE A 52 0.73 6.90 -9.44
CA ILE A 52 0.47 6.17 -8.18
C ILE A 52 -0.74 5.27 -8.37
N SER A 53 -0.58 3.97 -8.13
CA SER A 53 -1.65 2.96 -8.26
C SER A 53 -2.14 2.41 -6.91
N LYS A 54 -1.29 2.41 -5.88
CA LYS A 54 -1.63 1.93 -4.54
C LYS A 54 -0.92 2.75 -3.47
N ILE A 55 -1.61 3.02 -2.37
CA ILE A 55 -1.06 3.55 -1.13
C ILE A 55 -1.52 2.62 -0.01
N HIS A 56 -0.61 2.16 0.83
CA HIS A 56 -0.93 1.32 1.97
C HIS A 56 -0.38 1.95 3.26
N ALA A 57 -1.28 2.25 4.20
CA ALA A 57 -0.98 2.66 5.55
C ALA A 57 -1.43 1.57 6.53
N TRP A 58 -0.49 0.82 7.09
CA TRP A 58 -0.80 -0.31 7.99
C TRP A 58 -1.22 0.12 9.41
N SER A 59 -0.84 1.33 9.84
CA SER A 59 -1.33 2.13 10.99
C SER A 59 -1.60 1.44 12.34
N ASP A 60 -1.24 0.19 12.57
CA ASP A 60 -1.31 -0.39 13.91
C ASP A 60 -0.17 0.14 14.81
N ARG A 61 0.91 0.65 14.21
CA ARG A 61 2.08 1.25 14.87
C ARG A 61 2.67 2.39 14.04
N LEU A 62 3.13 3.47 14.71
CA LEU A 62 3.81 4.60 14.07
C LEU A 62 5.11 4.23 13.33
N GLU A 63 5.73 3.12 13.75
CA GLU A 63 6.99 2.64 13.17
C GLU A 63 6.81 1.99 11.80
N GLN A 64 5.58 1.58 11.45
CA GLN A 64 5.31 1.02 10.14
C GLN A 64 5.22 2.14 9.09
N PRO A 65 6.03 2.07 8.02
CA PRO A 65 6.01 3.09 6.99
C PRO A 65 4.70 3.02 6.21
N VAL A 66 4.28 4.12 5.61
CA VAL A 66 3.36 4.08 4.47
C VAL A 66 4.14 3.57 3.26
N GLN A 67 3.55 2.63 2.51
CA GLN A 67 4.06 2.20 1.21
C GLN A 67 3.22 2.79 0.08
N VAL A 68 3.90 3.27 -0.96
CA VAL A 68 3.27 3.77 -2.19
C VAL A 68 3.81 2.98 -3.36
N THR A 69 2.91 2.42 -4.17
CA THR A 69 3.26 1.84 -5.47
C THR A 69 3.12 2.93 -6.54
N SER A 70 4.24 3.31 -7.15
CA SER A 70 4.30 4.31 -8.22
C SER A 70 4.97 3.78 -9.47
N ALA A 71 4.78 4.44 -10.61
CA ALA A 71 5.45 4.13 -11.87
C ALA A 71 6.99 4.17 -11.76
N GLY A 72 7.53 5.02 -10.87
CA GLY A 72 8.96 5.11 -10.58
C GLY A 72 9.49 4.09 -9.58
N GLY A 73 8.69 3.07 -9.22
CA GLY A 73 8.99 2.07 -8.20
C GLY A 73 8.27 2.31 -6.86
N PRO A 74 8.45 1.39 -5.88
CA PRO A 74 7.86 1.55 -4.57
C PRO A 74 8.55 2.69 -3.78
N LEU A 75 7.75 3.50 -3.10
CA LEU A 75 8.21 4.55 -2.18
C LEU A 75 7.74 4.21 -0.76
N TYR A 76 8.53 4.60 0.23
CA TYR A 76 8.24 4.38 1.64
C TYR A 76 8.50 5.66 2.42
N PHE A 77 7.59 6.00 3.33
CA PHE A 77 7.78 7.14 4.22
C PHE A 77 7.10 6.90 5.57
N PRO A 78 7.57 7.51 6.66
CA PRO A 78 6.93 7.33 7.97
C PRO A 78 5.51 7.91 7.95
N TYR A 79 4.61 7.32 8.75
CA TYR A 79 3.27 7.89 8.90
C TYR A 79 3.34 9.36 9.36
N PRO A 80 2.52 10.28 8.81
CA PRO A 80 2.57 11.70 9.15
C PRO A 80 2.49 11.95 10.67
N ARG A 81 3.44 12.71 11.22
CA ARG A 81 3.51 13.01 12.65
C ARG A 81 2.33 13.86 13.11
N GLY A 82 1.87 13.63 14.34
CA GLY A 82 0.78 14.38 14.95
C GLY A 82 -0.61 14.02 14.43
N MET A 83 -0.71 13.03 13.53
CA MET A 83 -1.97 12.53 13.01
C MET A 83 -2.43 11.30 13.81
N PRO A 84 -3.74 11.17 14.07
CA PRO A 84 -4.30 9.91 14.52
C PRO A 84 -4.06 8.81 13.48
N LEU A 85 -3.70 7.63 13.97
CA LEU A 85 -3.49 6.46 13.12
C LEU A 85 -4.82 6.04 12.47
N ALA A 86 -4.76 5.76 11.17
CA ALA A 86 -5.85 5.20 10.38
C ALA A 86 -5.31 4.15 9.40
N ARG A 87 -5.78 2.91 9.52
CA ARG A 87 -5.32 1.77 8.72
C ARG A 87 -6.18 1.66 7.48
N PHE A 88 -5.55 1.81 6.32
CA PHE A 88 -6.24 1.73 5.05
C PHE A 88 -5.30 1.33 3.91
N ALA A 89 -5.87 0.72 2.87
CA ALA A 89 -5.26 0.63 1.55
C ALA A 89 -6.12 1.44 0.56
N LEU A 90 -5.48 2.34 -0.17
CA LEU A 90 -6.09 3.10 -1.25
C LEU A 90 -5.56 2.57 -2.57
N HIS A 91 -6.47 2.19 -3.47
CA HIS A 91 -6.17 1.78 -4.82
C HIS A 91 -6.72 2.84 -5.78
N ALA A 92 -5.87 3.34 -6.67
CA ALA A 92 -6.27 4.25 -7.73
C ALA A 92 -6.14 3.50 -9.06
N ASP A 93 -7.28 3.11 -9.63
CA ASP A 93 -7.33 2.49 -10.94
C ASP A 93 -7.66 3.53 -12.03
N ALA A 94 -8.00 3.08 -13.24
CA ALA A 94 -8.29 3.98 -14.36
C ALA A 94 -9.60 4.76 -14.17
N GLU A 95 -10.56 4.24 -13.41
CA GLU A 95 -11.94 4.72 -13.34
C GLU A 95 -12.28 5.34 -11.99
N ARG A 96 -11.69 4.83 -10.90
CA ARG A 96 -12.07 5.20 -9.54
C ARG A 96 -10.96 5.03 -8.51
N VAL A 97 -11.24 5.58 -7.32
CA VAL A 97 -10.52 5.25 -6.10
C VAL A 97 -11.32 4.17 -5.36
N VAL A 98 -10.63 3.13 -4.89
CA VAL A 98 -11.15 2.14 -3.94
C VAL A 98 -10.37 2.28 -2.64
N VAL A 99 -11.08 2.36 -1.51
CA VAL A 99 -10.47 2.40 -0.18
C VAL A 99 -10.89 1.16 0.59
N LEU A 100 -9.92 0.44 1.14
CA LEU A 100 -10.08 -0.75 1.96
C LEU A 100 -9.64 -0.43 3.39
N SER A 101 -10.47 -0.77 4.38
CA SER A 101 -10.13 -0.66 5.80
C SER A 101 -10.98 -1.62 6.62
N ASP A 102 -10.36 -2.47 7.43
CA ASP A 102 -11.08 -3.48 8.23
C ASP A 102 -11.56 -2.93 9.58
N ASP A 103 -10.96 -1.85 10.05
CA ASP A 103 -11.19 -1.21 11.36
C ASP A 103 -11.94 0.13 11.26
N TYR A 104 -12.41 0.49 10.06
CA TYR A 104 -13.18 1.71 9.84
C TYR A 104 -14.46 1.74 10.70
N ASP A 105 -14.56 2.81 11.49
CA ASP A 105 -15.73 3.18 12.27
C ASP A 105 -16.32 4.48 11.68
N PRO A 106 -17.62 4.51 11.30
CA PRO A 106 -18.30 5.73 10.88
C PRO A 106 -18.18 6.90 11.86
N ALA A 107 -18.12 6.65 13.17
CA ALA A 107 -17.92 7.70 14.17
C ALA A 107 -16.53 8.36 14.08
N ALA A 108 -15.57 7.69 13.46
CA ALA A 108 -14.21 8.19 13.21
C ALA A 108 -14.00 8.64 11.75
N HIS A 109 -15.08 8.89 10.98
CA HIS A 109 -14.99 9.20 9.56
C HIS A 109 -14.04 10.36 9.25
N ASP A 110 -14.23 11.51 9.90
CA ASP A 110 -13.41 12.71 9.63
C ASP A 110 -11.92 12.47 9.91
N ARG A 111 -11.61 11.68 10.94
CA ARG A 111 -10.24 11.26 11.27
C ARG A 111 -9.62 10.46 10.13
N TYR A 112 -10.33 9.48 9.57
CA TYR A 112 -9.84 8.70 8.43
C TYR A 112 -9.63 9.59 7.20
N VAL A 113 -10.59 10.47 6.90
CA VAL A 113 -10.49 11.38 5.76
C VAL A 113 -9.29 12.31 5.89
N GLU A 114 -9.09 12.92 7.06
CA GLU A 114 -7.94 13.79 7.31
C GLU A 114 -6.61 13.03 7.14
N SER A 115 -6.50 11.85 7.75
CA SER A 115 -5.32 10.99 7.63
C SER A 115 -5.03 10.58 6.18
N MET A 116 -6.06 10.14 5.43
CA MET A 116 -5.90 9.79 4.02
C MET A 116 -5.43 10.99 3.20
N ARG A 117 -6.02 12.18 3.38
CA ARG A 117 -5.63 13.38 2.63
C ARG A 117 -4.18 13.77 2.88
N ARG A 118 -3.71 13.70 4.13
CA ARG A 118 -2.30 13.96 4.46
C ARG A 118 -1.37 12.94 3.82
N VAL A 119 -1.70 11.66 3.91
CA VAL A 119 -0.92 10.57 3.32
C VAL A 119 -0.88 10.68 1.79
N ILE A 120 -2.00 11.01 1.15
CA ILE A 120 -2.10 11.24 -0.30
C ILE A 120 -1.20 12.42 -0.70
N ALA A 121 -1.30 13.56 0.00
CA ALA A 121 -0.50 14.74 -0.31
C ALA A 121 1.01 14.45 -0.23
N GLU A 122 1.43 13.73 0.80
CA GLU A 122 2.84 13.33 0.96
C GLU A 122 3.28 12.32 -0.11
N SER A 123 2.42 11.38 -0.48
CA SER A 123 2.67 10.41 -1.55
C SER A 123 2.88 11.12 -2.89
N LEU A 124 2.04 12.11 -3.22
CA LEU A 124 2.14 12.91 -4.43
C LEU A 124 3.44 13.73 -4.46
N ARG A 125 3.81 14.35 -3.33
CA ARG A 125 5.06 15.09 -3.20
C ARG A 125 6.27 14.20 -3.50
N LEU A 126 6.35 13.04 -2.86
CA LEU A 126 7.45 12.09 -3.02
C LEU A 126 7.50 11.48 -4.42
N ALA A 127 6.36 11.17 -5.03
CA ALA A 127 6.29 10.68 -6.40
C ALA A 127 6.81 11.73 -7.40
N GLY A 128 6.42 13.00 -7.23
CA GLY A 128 6.94 14.11 -8.04
C GLY A 128 8.46 14.29 -7.91
N GLU A 129 8.98 14.23 -6.69
CA GLU A 129 10.43 14.30 -6.45
C GLU A 129 11.18 13.13 -7.07
N ASN A 130 10.62 11.92 -6.99
CA ASN A 130 11.23 10.73 -7.59
C ASN A 130 11.26 10.83 -9.11
N ALA A 131 10.16 11.26 -9.74
CA ALA A 131 10.08 11.47 -11.18
C ALA A 131 11.16 12.47 -11.67
N ALA A 132 11.28 13.62 -11.01
CA ALA A 132 12.29 14.63 -11.36
C ALA A 132 13.74 14.10 -11.23
N ARG A 133 14.01 13.26 -10.22
CA ARG A 133 15.32 12.60 -10.06
C ARG A 133 15.61 11.61 -11.18
N LEU A 134 14.62 10.82 -11.61
CA LEU A 134 14.77 9.85 -12.69
C LEU A 134 15.06 10.55 -14.03
N GLU A 135 14.33 11.62 -14.35
CA GLU A 135 14.58 12.43 -15.56
C GLU A 135 16.00 13.01 -15.60
N THR A 136 16.49 13.49 -14.44
CA THR A 136 17.84 14.06 -14.34
C THR A 136 18.91 12.98 -14.57
N ARG A 137 18.72 11.78 -14.02
CA ARG A 137 19.64 10.64 -14.23
C ARG A 137 19.66 10.21 -15.70
N GLU A 138 18.51 10.15 -16.35
CA GLU A 138 18.41 9.79 -17.75
C GLU A 138 19.16 10.78 -18.65
N LYS A 139 18.96 12.09 -18.42
CA LYS A 139 19.69 13.15 -19.15
C LYS A 139 21.21 13.08 -18.94
N ALA A 140 21.66 12.73 -17.74
CA ALA A 140 23.09 12.59 -17.43
C ALA A 140 23.72 11.32 -18.05
N SER A 141 22.92 10.35 -18.45
CA SER A 141 23.37 9.09 -19.07
C SER A 141 23.36 9.09 -20.61
N ARG A 142 22.88 10.17 -21.23
CA ARG A 142 22.85 10.40 -22.68
C ARG A 142 24.00 11.30 -23.11
#